data_AF-A0A1V5VIK5-F1
#
_entry.id   AF-A0A1V5VIK5-F1
#
_cell.length_a   1.000
_cell.length_b   1.000
_cell.length_c   1.000
_cell.angle_alpha   90.00
_cell.angle_beta   90.00
_cell.angle_gamma   90.00
#
_symmetry.space_group_name_H-M   'P 1'
#
loop_
_entity.id
_entity.type
_entity.pdbx_description
1 polymer ?
#
loop_
_entity_poly.entity_id
_entity_poly.type
_entity_poly.pdbx_seq_one_letter_code
_entity_poly.pdbx_strand_id
1 'polypeptide(L)'
;MVYGVYFLLQTKKGEENIHVGPGWYIENQDIMLEKGDKVSVRGSRIKFKKESVIVAFEIRRAKQTLRLRDRRGYPYWYAWR
;
A
#
# COMPACT_ATOMS: atom_id res chain seq x y z
N MET A 1 11.35 14.78 -4.93
CA MET A 1 10.02 15.28 -4.51
C MET A 1 9.44 14.32 -3.49
N VAL A 2 8.86 14.81 -2.39
CA VAL A 2 8.18 13.95 -1.41
C VAL A 2 6.72 13.84 -1.83
N TYR A 3 6.33 12.68 -2.37
CA TYR A 3 4.96 12.41 -2.76
C TYR A 3 4.51 11.05 -2.21
N GLY A 4 3.20 10.88 -2.02
CA GLY A 4 2.60 9.62 -1.58
C GLY A 4 2.14 8.81 -2.78
N VAL A 5 2.37 7.50 -2.72
CA VAL A 5 1.88 6.53 -3.69
C VAL A 5 0.63 5.87 -3.13
N TYR A 6 -0.35 5.75 -4.01
CA TYR A 6 -1.56 4.97 -3.81
C TYR A 6 -1.94 4.29 -5.12
N PHE A 7 -2.78 3.26 -5.06
CA PHE A 7 -3.37 2.63 -6.24
C PHE A 7 -4.81 2.24 -5.97
N LEU A 8 -5.57 2.04 -7.04
CA LEU A 8 -6.95 1.62 -6.99
C LEU A 8 -7.02 0.11 -7.14
N LEU A 9 -7.64 -0.56 -6.16
CA LEU A 9 -7.83 -2.00 -6.17
C LEU A 9 -9.27 -2.33 -6.53
N GLN A 10 -9.46 -3.00 -7.66
CA GLN A 10 -10.76 -3.52 -8.04
C GLN A 10 -11.05 -4.81 -7.26
N THR A 11 -12.12 -4.78 -6.47
CA THR A 11 -12.61 -5.95 -5.73
C THR A 11 -14.03 -6.29 -6.18
N LYS A 12 -14.52 -7.47 -5.78
CA LYS A 12 -15.93 -7.86 -6.01
C LYS A 12 -16.96 -6.89 -5.38
N LYS A 13 -16.54 -6.09 -4.39
CA LYS A 13 -17.39 -5.16 -3.65
C LYS A 13 -17.30 -3.72 -4.18
N GLY A 14 -16.43 -3.46 -5.15
CA GLY A 14 -16.16 -2.13 -5.68
C GLY A 14 -14.66 -1.80 -5.66
N GLU A 15 -14.38 -0.57 -6.06
CA GLU A 15 -13.03 -0.01 -6.10
C GLU A 15 -12.63 0.55 -4.74
N GLU A 16 -11.42 0.22 -4.30
CA GLU A 16 -10.89 0.61 -3.00
C GLU A 16 -9.58 1.37 -3.20
N ASN A 17 -9.44 2.52 -2.54
CA ASN A 17 -8.24 3.35 -2.63
C ASN A 17 -7.19 2.88 -1.61
N ILE A 18 -6.06 2.37 -2.10
CA ILE A 18 -5.02 1.74 -1.29
C ILE A 18 -3.80 2.66 -1.19
N HIS A 19 -3.56 3.22 -0.01
CA HIS A 19 -2.39 4.05 0.28
C HIS A 19 -1.22 3.19 0.75
N VAL A 20 -0.10 3.24 0.02
CA VAL A 20 1.04 2.35 0.28
C VAL A 20 2.15 3.02 1.05
N GLY A 21 2.53 4.24 0.71
CA GLY A 21 3.64 4.92 1.34
C GLY A 21 4.26 5.99 0.45
N PRO A 22 5.42 6.55 0.84
CA PRO A 22 6.14 7.53 0.04
C PRO A 22 6.69 6.93 -1.25
N GLY A 23 6.69 7.71 -2.34
CA GLY A 23 7.21 7.26 -3.65
C GLY A 23 8.63 6.75 -3.59
N TRP A 24 9.51 7.50 -2.94
CA TRP A 24 10.92 7.12 -2.78
C TRP A 24 11.09 5.75 -2.10
N TYR A 25 10.19 5.35 -1.20
CA TYR A 25 10.31 4.05 -0.54
C TYR A 25 9.86 2.94 -1.49
N ILE A 26 8.72 3.14 -2.17
CA ILE A 26 8.11 2.17 -3.08
C ILE A 26 8.97 1.92 -4.32
N GLU A 27 9.55 2.97 -4.89
CA GLU A 27 10.46 2.90 -6.05
C GLU A 27 11.74 2.09 -5.75
N ASN A 28 12.14 1.99 -4.48
CA ASN A 28 13.33 1.25 -4.04
C ASN A 28 13.01 -0.18 -3.58
N GLN A 29 11.81 -0.72 -3.88
CA GLN A 29 11.44 -2.09 -3.54
C GLN A 29 11.59 -3.02 -4.76
N ASP A 30 11.98 -4.27 -4.51
CA ASP A 30 12.11 -5.29 -5.57
C ASP A 30 10.77 -5.69 -6.21
N ILE A 31 9.66 -5.37 -5.53
CA ILE A 31 8.32 -5.69 -6.00
C ILE A 31 7.73 -4.51 -6.78
N MET A 32 7.72 -4.64 -8.10
CA MET A 32 6.98 -3.74 -8.97
C MET A 32 5.51 -4.16 -9.02
N LEU A 33 4.63 -3.20 -8.72
CA LEU A 33 3.18 -3.35 -8.83
C LEU A 33 2.72 -2.69 -10.13
N GLU A 34 2.12 -3.46 -11.02
CA GLU A 34 1.66 -2.99 -12.31
C GLU A 34 0.14 -3.09 -12.44
N LYS A 35 -0.42 -2.29 -13.36
CA LYS A 35 -1.85 -2.35 -13.66
C LYS A 35 -2.21 -3.73 -14.21
N GLY A 36 -3.19 -4.37 -13.57
CA GLY A 36 -3.62 -5.74 -13.93
C GLY A 36 -3.06 -6.83 -13.02
N ASP A 37 -2.10 -6.50 -12.15
CA ASP A 37 -1.62 -7.44 -11.14
C ASP A 37 -2.73 -7.85 -10.17
N LYS A 38 -2.76 -9.16 -9.88
CA LYS A 38 -3.60 -9.71 -8.82
C LYS A 38 -2.85 -9.63 -7.50
N VAL A 39 -3.30 -8.75 -6.62
CA VAL A 39 -2.68 -8.53 -5.32
C VAL A 39 -3.65 -8.80 -4.18
N SER A 40 -3.12 -9.19 -3.03
CA SER A 40 -3.84 -9.24 -1.76
C SER A 40 -3.28 -8.18 -0.83
N VAL A 41 -4.15 -7.32 -0.32
CA VAL A 41 -3.77 -6.22 0.57
C VAL A 41 -4.29 -6.51 1.97
N ARG A 42 -3.40 -6.43 2.96
CA ARG A 42 -3.78 -6.33 4.37
C ARG A 42 -3.51 -4.91 4.83
N GLY A 43 -4.51 -4.24 5.38
CA GLY A 43 -4.39 -2.85 5.81
C GLY A 43 -5.49 -2.46 6.78
N SER A 44 -5.46 -1.19 7.17
CA SER A 44 -6.51 -0.59 8.00
C SER A 44 -7.39 0.32 7.15
N ARG A 45 -8.71 0.13 7.23
CA ARG A 45 -9.69 1.01 6.60
C ARG A 45 -9.93 2.22 7.49
N ILE A 46 -9.71 3.41 6.94
CA ILE A 46 -9.90 4.68 7.62
C ILE A 46 -10.80 5.60 6.80
N LYS A 47 -11.50 6.52 7.46
CA LYS A 47 -12.18 7.62 6.78
C LYS A 47 -11.25 8.82 6.72
N PHE A 48 -10.92 9.26 5.51
CA PHE A 48 -10.11 10.44 5.27
C PHE A 48 -10.88 11.41 4.36
N LYS A 49 -11.09 12.65 4.83
CA LYS A 49 -11.79 13.71 4.07
C LYS A 49 -13.12 13.26 3.41
N LYS A 50 -13.91 12.46 4.13
CA LYS A 50 -15.20 11.84 3.70
C LYS A 50 -15.08 10.64 2.75
N GLU A 51 -13.88 10.25 2.35
CA GLU A 51 -13.62 9.05 1.56
C GLU A 51 -13.12 7.91 2.44
N SER A 52 -13.48 6.67 2.08
CA SER A 52 -12.95 5.47 2.72
C SER A 52 -11.68 5.05 1.99
N VAL A 53 -10.55 5.06 2.68
CA VAL A 53 -9.26 4.63 2.14
C VAL A 53 -8.68 3.49 2.98
N ILE A 54 -7.84 2.66 2.38
CA ILE A 54 -7.13 1.59 3.06
C ILE A 54 -5.66 1.96 3.13
N VAL A 55 -5.13 2.04 4.35
CA VAL A 55 -3.69 2.18 4.59
C VAL A 55 -3.07 0.79 4.65
N ALA A 56 -2.23 0.45 3.68
CA ALA A 56 -1.69 -0.89 3.54
C ALA A 56 -0.59 -1.19 4.57
N PHE A 57 -0.68 -2.34 5.25
CA PHE A 57 0.40 -2.88 6.07
C PHE A 57 1.29 -3.81 5.26
N GLU A 58 0.67 -4.65 4.43
CA GLU A 58 1.35 -5.64 3.62
C GLU A 58 0.59 -5.81 2.30
N ILE A 59 1.33 -5.96 1.20
CA ILE A 59 0.82 -6.29 -0.13
C ILE A 59 1.48 -7.57 -0.57
N ARG A 60 0.68 -8.54 -1.02
CA ARG A 60 1.16 -9.79 -1.59
C ARG A 60 0.83 -9.85 -3.06
N ARG A 61 1.83 -10.17 -3.88
CA ARG A 61 1.70 -10.43 -5.31
C ARG A 61 2.36 -11.77 -5.60
N ALA A 62 1.58 -12.75 -6.06
CA ALA A 62 2.06 -14.12 -6.28
C ALA A 62 2.84 -14.67 -5.05
N LYS A 63 4.16 -14.83 -5.16
CA LYS A 63 5.06 -15.31 -4.08
C LYS A 63 5.81 -14.18 -3.35
N GLN A 64 5.69 -12.94 -3.81
CA GLN A 64 6.36 -11.79 -3.23
C GLN A 64 5.46 -11.10 -2.20
N THR A 65 6.07 -10.60 -1.13
CA THR A 65 5.39 -9.89 -0.05
C THR A 65 6.10 -8.57 0.22
N LEU A 66 5.42 -7.47 -0.08
CA LEU A 66 5.85 -6.12 0.28
C LEU A 66 5.31 -5.77 1.66
N ARG A 67 6.22 -5.56 2.63
CA ARG A 67 5.86 -5.09 3.96
C ARG A 67 6.07 -3.59 4.04
N LEU A 68 5.00 -2.86 4.31
CA LEU A 68 4.99 -1.39 4.35
C LEU A 68 5.00 -0.87 5.78
N ARG A 69 4.25 -1.54 6.67
CA ARG A 69 4.12 -1.16 8.08
C ARG A 69 4.10 -2.41 8.95
N ASP A 70 4.56 -2.24 10.19
CA ASP A 70 4.48 -3.29 11.20
C ASP A 70 3.03 -3.48 11.72
N ARG A 71 2.84 -4.40 12.67
CA ARG A 71 1.53 -4.69 13.27
C ARG A 71 0.96 -3.53 14.11
N ARG A 72 1.80 -2.59 14.53
CA ARG A 72 1.43 -1.40 15.30
C ARG A 72 1.17 -0.20 14.37
N GLY A 73 1.39 -0.36 13.07
CA GLY A 73 1.21 0.68 12.05
C GLY A 73 2.46 1.54 11.83
N TYR A 74 3.60 1.24 12.47
CA TYR A 74 4.84 1.97 12.22
C TYR A 74 5.36 1.64 10.82
N PRO A 75 5.65 2.65 10.00
CA PRO A 75 6.19 2.41 8.67
C PRO A 75 7.64 1.95 8.72
N TYR A 76 8.01 1.01 7.85
CA TYR A 76 9.40 0.55 7.75
C TYR A 76 10.35 1.65 7.27
N TRP A 77 9.84 2.62 6.51
CA TRP A 77 10.59 3.81 6.13
C TRP A 77 10.79 4.84 7.24
N TYR A 78 10.17 4.68 8.42
CA TYR A 78 10.44 5.53 9.57
C TYR A 78 11.85 5.29 10.15
N ALA A 79 12.38 4.09 9.95
CA ALA A 79 13.72 3.69 10.40
C ALA A 79 14.80 3.83 9.30
N TRP A 80 14.44 4.35 8.12
CA TRP A 80 15.40 4.61 7.05
C TRP A 80 16.05 5.98 7.27
N ARG A 81 17.36 5.97 7.53
CA ARG A 81 18.21 7.14 7.63
C ARG A 81 19.36 7.01 6.64
#